data_AF-A0A397BRR7-F1
#
_entry.id   AF-A0A397BRR7-F1
#
_cell.length_a   1.000
_cell.length_b   1.000
_cell.length_c   1.000
_cell.angle_alpha   90.00
_cell.angle_beta   90.00
_cell.angle_gamma   90.00
#
_symmetry.space_group_name_H-M   'P 1'
#
loop_
_entity.id
_entity.type
_entity.pdbx_description
1 polymer ?
#
loop_
_entity_poly.entity_id
_entity_poly.type
_entity_poly.pdbx_seq_one_letter_code
_entity_poly.pdbx_strand_id
1 'polypeptide(L)'
;MASLKAPRCLTDVPLGGTLPDDVHAVSVSMPEWDHVESYSQGCPKLHAALPSGYPRFVYHHYVVALNQWVRDTYVNDPTKLAYVLPSYDVATRCAAFMQVSYPEAMSLIDLGICGAFAIVVPAAGLKTFKSFWQHSGEITTSRMAKHILDFKDRKEAAPRKAMAGTPVHAALKERVASLYPRIGAADVLLYPCGMSAIF
;
A
#
# COMPACT_ATOMS: atom_id res chain seq x y z
N MET A 1 46.35 10.64 -11.67
CA MET A 1 45.15 10.99 -10.89
C MET A 1 44.33 9.73 -10.71
N ALA A 2 44.22 9.20 -9.49
CA ALA A 2 43.30 8.10 -9.22
C ALA A 2 41.88 8.65 -9.33
N SER A 3 41.08 8.12 -10.26
CA SER A 3 39.65 8.42 -10.34
C SER A 3 39.02 8.00 -9.02
N LEU A 4 38.55 8.97 -8.24
CA LEU A 4 37.79 8.71 -7.02
C LEU A 4 36.55 7.92 -7.43
N LYS A 5 36.51 6.62 -7.09
CA LYS A 5 35.29 5.83 -7.22
C LYS A 5 34.22 6.50 -6.36
N ALA A 6 33.08 6.83 -6.98
CA ALA A 6 31.95 7.40 -6.26
C ALA A 6 31.57 6.47 -5.09
N PRO A 7 31.35 7.00 -3.88
CA PRO A 7 30.97 6.19 -2.73
C PRO A 7 29.64 5.50 -3.02
N ARG A 8 29.63 4.17 -2.94
CA ARG A 8 28.41 3.35 -3.02
C ARG A 8 27.83 3.17 -1.63
N CYS A 9 26.55 3.48 -1.45
CA CYS A 9 25.85 3.28 -0.18
C CYS A 9 25.44 1.81 0.06
N LEU A 10 25.32 1.01 -1.00
CA LEU A 10 25.02 -0.43 -0.99
C LEU A 10 25.89 -1.10 -2.06
N THR A 11 26.79 -2.01 -1.67
CA THR A 11 27.80 -2.56 -2.58
C THR A 11 27.28 -3.69 -3.47
N ASP A 12 26.25 -4.42 -3.03
CA ASP A 12 25.92 -5.74 -3.61
C ASP A 12 24.49 -5.85 -4.18
N VAL A 13 23.71 -4.76 -4.19
CA VAL A 13 22.34 -4.76 -4.73
C VAL A 13 22.24 -3.81 -5.93
N PRO A 14 21.95 -4.33 -7.14
CA PRO A 14 21.87 -3.50 -8.35
C PRO A 14 20.72 -2.49 -8.29
N LEU A 15 20.74 -1.47 -9.15
CA LEU A 15 19.62 -0.53 -9.32
C LEU A 15 18.29 -1.29 -9.46
N GLY A 16 17.29 -0.90 -8.68
CA GLY A 16 15.96 -1.51 -8.70
C GLY A 16 15.85 -2.82 -7.92
N GLY A 17 16.97 -3.40 -7.44
CA GLY A 17 16.94 -4.58 -6.57
C GLY A 17 16.18 -4.28 -5.28
N THR A 18 15.26 -5.16 -4.89
CA THR A 18 14.38 -4.98 -3.73
C THR A 18 15.13 -5.07 -2.41
N LEU A 19 14.70 -4.25 -1.44
CA LEU A 19 15.30 -4.20 -0.10
C LEU A 19 14.20 -4.30 0.97
N PRO A 20 14.17 -5.37 1.79
CA PRO A 20 14.96 -6.61 1.67
C PRO A 20 14.64 -7.38 0.37
N ASP A 21 15.39 -8.44 0.08
CA ASP A 21 15.07 -9.38 -1.02
C ASP A 21 13.84 -10.22 -0.66
N ASP A 22 12.66 -9.62 -0.81
CA ASP A 22 11.36 -10.19 -0.50
C ASP A 22 10.34 -9.68 -1.52
N VAL A 23 9.41 -10.55 -1.93
CA VAL A 23 8.36 -10.21 -2.90
C VAL A 23 7.46 -9.05 -2.43
N HIS A 24 7.39 -8.80 -1.12
CA HIS A 24 6.60 -7.73 -0.52
C HIS A 24 7.43 -6.49 -0.18
N ALA A 25 8.68 -6.40 -0.63
CA ALA A 25 9.54 -5.26 -0.39
C ALA A 25 8.97 -3.97 -1.01
N VAL A 26 9.12 -2.88 -0.26
CA VAL A 26 8.59 -1.55 -0.61
C VAL A 26 9.69 -0.51 -0.80
N SER A 27 10.93 -0.98 -0.84
CA SER A 27 12.13 -0.19 -1.07
C SER A 27 12.98 -0.88 -2.12
N VAL A 28 13.72 -0.09 -2.87
CA VAL A 28 14.60 -0.55 -3.95
C VAL A 28 15.96 0.12 -3.83
N SER A 29 17.00 -0.56 -4.30
CA SER A 29 18.37 -0.05 -4.32
C SER A 29 18.54 1.03 -5.39
N MET A 30 19.18 2.13 -4.99
CA MET A 30 19.71 3.17 -5.86
C MET A 30 21.19 3.37 -5.47
N PRO A 31 22.11 2.51 -5.97
CA PRO A 31 23.44 2.35 -5.37
C PRO A 31 24.45 3.47 -5.69
N GLU A 32 24.07 4.41 -6.57
CA GLU A 32 24.94 5.49 -7.06
C GLU A 32 24.22 6.82 -6.90
N TRP A 33 24.97 7.89 -6.64
CA TRP A 33 24.40 9.22 -6.41
C TRP A 33 23.59 9.73 -7.62
N ASP A 34 24.08 9.46 -8.83
CA ASP A 34 23.40 9.80 -10.08
C ASP A 34 21.99 9.18 -10.19
N HIS A 35 21.76 8.01 -9.57
CA HIS A 35 20.43 7.42 -9.50
C HIS A 35 19.48 8.28 -8.65
N VAL A 36 19.96 8.81 -7.52
CA VAL A 36 19.17 9.68 -6.63
C VAL A 36 18.86 11.01 -7.30
N GLU A 37 19.86 11.62 -7.97
CA GLU A 37 19.65 12.84 -8.74
C GLU A 37 18.63 12.61 -9.87
N SER A 38 18.81 11.55 -10.66
CA SER A 38 17.89 11.18 -11.74
C SER A 38 16.46 10.91 -11.25
N TYR A 39 16.31 10.35 -10.04
CA TYR A 39 15.02 10.09 -9.42
C TYR A 39 14.31 11.41 -9.10
N SER A 40 15.04 12.36 -8.51
CA SER A 40 14.50 13.68 -8.16
C SER A 40 14.05 14.49 -9.39
N GLN A 41 14.71 14.27 -10.53
CA GLN A 41 14.39 14.92 -11.80
C GLN A 41 13.28 14.21 -12.58
N GLY A 42 12.75 13.10 -12.08
CA GLY A 42 11.68 12.35 -12.76
C GLY A 42 12.14 11.62 -14.02
N CYS A 43 13.41 11.21 -14.10
CA CYS A 43 13.98 10.56 -15.29
C CYS A 43 13.19 9.27 -15.66
N PRO A 44 12.54 9.20 -16.84
CA PRO A 44 11.69 8.06 -17.20
C PRO A 44 12.45 6.73 -17.24
N LYS A 45 13.71 6.74 -17.73
CA LYS A 45 14.55 5.54 -17.79
C LYS A 45 14.86 4.99 -16.41
N LEU A 46 15.10 5.87 -15.43
CA LEU A 46 15.34 5.45 -14.06
C LEU A 46 14.07 4.86 -13.46
N HIS A 47 12.93 5.56 -13.55
CA HIS A 47 11.67 5.07 -13.00
C HIS A 47 11.24 3.73 -13.61
N ALA A 48 11.51 3.50 -14.89
CA ALA A 48 11.25 2.22 -15.55
C ALA A 48 12.12 1.06 -15.00
N ALA A 49 13.28 1.37 -14.41
CA ALA A 49 14.16 0.39 -13.79
C ALA A 49 13.77 0.04 -12.34
N LEU A 50 12.79 0.73 -11.74
CA LEU A 50 12.36 0.49 -10.37
C LEU A 50 11.09 -0.39 -10.34
N PRO A 51 11.20 -1.69 -9.99
CA PRO A 51 10.08 -2.62 -10.04
C PRO A 51 9.07 -2.40 -8.91
N SER A 52 9.50 -1.77 -7.82
CA SER A 52 8.67 -1.40 -6.69
C SER A 52 9.15 -0.07 -6.10
N GLY A 53 8.46 0.40 -5.09
CA GLY A 53 8.84 1.59 -4.38
C GLY A 53 7.90 1.85 -3.23
N TYR A 54 8.06 3.03 -2.65
CA TYR A 54 7.35 3.38 -1.45
C TYR A 54 5.82 3.35 -1.65
N PRO A 55 5.03 2.76 -0.73
CA PRO A 55 3.62 2.44 -0.98
C PRO A 55 2.67 3.64 -1.06
N ARG A 56 3.17 4.87 -0.91
CA ARG A 56 2.40 6.10 -1.20
C ARG A 56 2.59 6.58 -2.65
N PHE A 57 3.60 6.10 -3.36
CA PHE A 57 3.92 6.55 -4.72
C PHE A 57 3.79 5.44 -5.76
N VAL A 58 4.04 4.19 -5.35
CA VAL A 58 4.05 3.04 -6.24
C VAL A 58 3.06 1.99 -5.73
N TYR A 59 2.13 1.57 -6.59
CA TYR A 59 1.30 0.42 -6.29
C TYR A 59 2.14 -0.84 -6.41
N HIS A 60 2.08 -1.69 -5.39
CA HIS A 60 2.66 -3.02 -5.47
C HIS A 60 1.95 -3.86 -6.55
N HIS A 61 2.66 -4.73 -7.27
CA HIS A 61 2.07 -5.50 -8.37
C HIS A 61 0.85 -6.35 -7.95
N TYR A 62 0.85 -6.96 -6.76
CA TYR A 62 -0.35 -7.61 -6.19
C TYR A 62 -1.53 -6.66 -5.95
N VAL A 63 -1.27 -5.41 -5.56
CA VAL A 63 -2.33 -4.40 -5.38
C VAL A 63 -2.91 -4.01 -6.75
N VAL A 64 -2.05 -3.85 -7.77
CA VAL A 64 -2.49 -3.63 -9.16
C VAL A 64 -3.35 -4.79 -9.65
N ALA A 65 -2.88 -6.02 -9.50
CA ALA A 65 -3.60 -7.22 -9.92
C ALA A 65 -4.95 -7.38 -9.19
N LEU A 66 -4.99 -7.05 -7.90
CA LEU A 66 -6.23 -7.08 -7.12
C LEU A 66 -7.22 -6.03 -7.60
N ASN A 67 -6.79 -4.79 -7.79
CA ASN A 67 -7.64 -3.70 -8.29
C ASN A 67 -8.21 -4.04 -9.67
N GLN A 68 -7.38 -4.62 -10.55
CA GLN A 68 -7.80 -5.06 -11.87
C GLN A 68 -8.83 -6.19 -11.79
N TRP A 69 -8.57 -7.23 -10.99
CA TRP A 69 -9.53 -8.31 -10.79
C TRP A 69 -10.89 -7.81 -10.27
N VAL A 70 -10.89 -6.91 -9.28
CA VAL A 70 -12.14 -6.32 -8.76
C VAL A 70 -12.86 -5.52 -9.85
N ARG A 71 -12.14 -4.69 -10.60
CA ARG A 71 -12.71 -3.90 -11.69
C ARG A 71 -13.38 -4.80 -12.71
N ASP A 72 -12.70 -5.84 -13.17
CA ASP A 72 -13.18 -6.71 -14.23
C ASP A 72 -14.34 -7.60 -13.75
N THR A 73 -14.34 -7.99 -12.47
CA THR A 73 -15.37 -8.87 -11.89
C THR A 73 -16.65 -8.13 -11.48
N TYR A 74 -16.52 -6.93 -10.89
CA TYR A 74 -17.65 -6.26 -10.22
C TYR A 74 -18.06 -4.93 -10.85
N VAL A 75 -17.18 -4.29 -11.63
CA VAL A 75 -17.45 -2.96 -12.20
C VAL A 75 -17.73 -3.03 -13.69
N ASN A 76 -16.85 -3.69 -14.45
CA ASN A 76 -16.96 -3.91 -15.90
C ASN A 76 -17.37 -2.67 -16.71
N ASP A 77 -16.81 -1.51 -16.37
CA ASP A 77 -17.10 -0.21 -16.99
C ASP A 77 -15.77 0.49 -17.33
N PRO A 78 -15.49 0.84 -18.61
CA PRO A 78 -14.25 1.49 -19.01
C PRO A 78 -14.10 2.91 -18.46
N THR A 79 -15.19 3.55 -18.04
CA THR A 79 -15.17 4.91 -17.47
C THR A 79 -14.91 4.92 -15.96
N LYS A 80 -14.81 3.74 -15.34
CA LYS A 80 -14.65 3.58 -13.90
C LYS A 80 -13.41 2.75 -13.55
N LEU A 81 -12.87 3.05 -12.39
CA LEU A 81 -11.75 2.36 -11.75
C LEU A 81 -12.23 1.76 -10.43
N ALA A 82 -11.58 0.71 -9.98
CA ALA A 82 -11.81 0.09 -8.67
C ALA A 82 -10.51 0.06 -7.87
N TYR A 83 -10.58 0.46 -6.61
CA TYR A 83 -9.44 0.42 -5.69
C TYR A 83 -9.82 -0.29 -4.41
N VAL A 84 -9.04 -1.31 -4.03
CA VAL A 84 -9.28 -2.04 -2.79
C VAL A 84 -8.64 -1.34 -1.61
N LEU A 85 -9.44 -1.14 -0.57
CA LEU A 85 -9.11 -0.52 0.70
C LEU A 85 -9.22 -1.57 1.82
N PRO A 86 -8.38 -1.47 2.87
CA PRO A 86 -8.17 -2.57 3.82
C PRO A 86 -9.32 -2.75 4.82
N SER A 87 -10.24 -1.79 4.95
CA SER A 87 -11.41 -1.88 5.82
C SER A 87 -12.57 -1.01 5.33
N TYR A 88 -13.76 -1.27 5.87
CA TYR A 88 -14.94 -0.43 5.67
C TYR A 88 -14.72 1.03 6.11
N ASP A 89 -14.06 1.24 7.26
CA ASP A 89 -13.82 2.59 7.78
C ASP A 89 -12.91 3.41 6.84
N VAL A 90 -11.87 2.77 6.28
CA VAL A 90 -10.99 3.40 5.28
C VAL A 90 -11.79 3.72 4.01
N ALA A 91 -12.62 2.78 3.55
CA ALA A 91 -13.45 2.97 2.37
C ALA A 91 -14.44 4.14 2.54
N THR A 92 -15.04 4.26 3.72
CA THR A 92 -15.95 5.35 4.06
C THR A 92 -15.21 6.70 4.11
N ARG A 93 -14.03 6.76 4.74
CA ARG A 93 -13.20 7.98 4.73
C ARG A 93 -12.78 8.38 3.32
N CYS A 94 -12.38 7.42 2.49
CA CYS A 94 -12.03 7.67 1.10
C CYS A 94 -13.24 8.19 0.32
N ALA A 95 -14.42 7.60 0.48
CA ALA A 95 -15.64 8.05 -0.18
C ALA A 95 -16.01 9.49 0.25
N ALA A 96 -15.93 9.80 1.54
CA ALA A 96 -16.15 11.15 2.05
C ALA A 96 -15.14 12.17 1.48
N PHE A 97 -13.86 11.80 1.39
CA PHE A 97 -12.85 12.65 0.76
C PHE A 97 -13.13 12.88 -0.73
N MET A 98 -13.55 11.84 -1.46
CA MET A 98 -13.90 11.95 -2.88
C MET A 98 -15.12 12.85 -3.10
N GLN A 99 -16.10 12.82 -2.19
CA GLN A 99 -17.32 13.63 -2.27
C GLN A 99 -17.05 15.15 -2.27
N VAL A 100 -15.93 15.60 -1.72
CA VAL A 100 -15.52 17.00 -1.74
C VAL A 100 -15.32 17.51 -3.17
N SER A 101 -14.85 16.66 -4.08
CA SER A 101 -14.60 17.01 -5.49
C SER A 101 -15.62 16.40 -6.47
N TYR A 102 -16.37 15.38 -6.06
CA TYR A 102 -17.32 14.65 -6.89
C TYR A 102 -18.65 14.53 -6.14
N PRO A 103 -19.69 15.30 -6.52
CA PRO A 103 -20.98 15.31 -5.80
C PRO A 103 -21.68 13.94 -5.76
N GLU A 104 -21.38 13.06 -6.71
CA GLU A 104 -21.93 11.71 -6.76
C GLU A 104 -21.35 10.83 -5.65
N ALA A 105 -22.20 10.03 -5.02
CA ALA A 105 -21.77 9.08 -4.01
C ALA A 105 -20.92 7.96 -4.63
N MET A 106 -19.74 7.71 -4.06
CA MET A 106 -18.89 6.60 -4.48
C MET A 106 -19.50 5.27 -4.03
N SER A 107 -19.59 4.29 -4.93
CA SER A 107 -20.05 2.95 -4.58
C SER A 107 -18.96 2.17 -3.85
N LEU A 108 -19.34 1.48 -2.78
CA LEU A 108 -18.47 0.58 -2.02
C LEU A 108 -18.93 -0.87 -2.22
N ILE A 109 -17.97 -1.74 -2.51
CA ILE A 109 -18.21 -3.18 -2.74
C ILE A 109 -17.50 -3.93 -1.62
N ASP A 110 -18.27 -4.65 -0.79
CA ASP A 110 -17.71 -5.60 0.17
C ASP A 110 -17.13 -6.80 -0.56
N LEU A 111 -15.84 -7.08 -0.38
CA LEU A 111 -15.20 -8.24 -1.00
C LEU A 111 -15.50 -9.54 -0.24
N GLY A 112 -16.07 -9.47 0.96
CA GLY A 112 -16.41 -10.63 1.79
C GLY A 112 -15.19 -11.38 2.34
N ILE A 113 -14.01 -10.76 2.31
CA ILE A 113 -12.75 -11.37 2.72
C ILE A 113 -11.83 -10.32 3.35
N CYS A 114 -11.23 -10.68 4.49
CA CYS A 114 -10.34 -9.81 5.28
C CYS A 114 -10.94 -8.44 5.69
N GLY A 115 -12.26 -8.27 5.59
CA GLY A 115 -12.92 -6.98 5.80
C GLY A 115 -12.58 -5.93 4.73
N ALA A 116 -12.03 -6.35 3.58
CA ALA A 116 -11.65 -5.46 2.50
C ALA A 116 -12.86 -4.94 1.72
N PHE A 117 -12.81 -3.67 1.33
CA PHE A 117 -13.81 -3.02 0.52
C PHE A 117 -13.18 -2.41 -0.72
N ALA A 118 -13.84 -2.49 -1.86
CA ALA A 118 -13.44 -1.74 -3.03
C ALA A 118 -14.26 -0.46 -3.17
N ILE A 119 -13.60 0.65 -3.45
CA ILE A 119 -14.26 1.89 -3.87
C ILE A 119 -14.27 1.95 -5.40
N VAL A 120 -15.43 2.24 -5.97
CA VAL A 120 -15.58 2.51 -7.41
C VAL A 120 -15.50 4.00 -7.63
N VAL A 121 -14.52 4.44 -8.43
CA VAL A 121 -14.28 5.86 -8.72
C VAL A 121 -14.40 6.12 -10.23
N PRO A 122 -14.94 7.27 -10.66
CA PRO A 122 -14.87 7.64 -12.07
C PRO A 122 -13.40 7.82 -12.48
N ALA A 123 -13.06 7.51 -13.72
CA ALA A 123 -11.70 7.65 -14.24
C ALA A 123 -11.17 9.10 -14.11
N ALA A 124 -12.07 10.10 -14.27
CA ALA A 124 -11.76 11.51 -14.04
C ALA A 124 -11.35 11.80 -12.57
N GLY A 125 -11.83 11.00 -11.62
CA GLY A 125 -11.54 11.09 -10.18
C GLY A 125 -10.20 10.52 -9.76
N LEU A 126 -9.41 9.97 -10.69
CA LEU A 126 -8.11 9.36 -10.39
C LEU A 126 -7.19 10.29 -9.60
N LYS A 127 -7.13 11.58 -9.97
CA LYS A 127 -6.25 12.55 -9.31
C LYS A 127 -6.65 12.75 -7.85
N THR A 128 -7.94 12.89 -7.57
CA THR A 128 -8.46 13.07 -6.20
C THR A 128 -8.26 11.81 -5.37
N PHE A 129 -8.53 10.63 -5.92
CA PHE A 129 -8.26 9.36 -5.24
C PHE A 129 -6.77 9.21 -4.92
N LYS A 130 -5.89 9.54 -5.88
CA LYS A 130 -4.45 9.50 -5.67
C LYS A 130 -3.99 10.44 -4.55
N SER A 131 -4.58 11.64 -4.46
CA SER A 131 -4.31 12.56 -3.35
C SER A 131 -4.73 11.97 -2.00
N PHE A 132 -5.92 11.36 -1.90
CA PHE A 132 -6.34 10.64 -0.69
C PHE A 132 -5.26 9.62 -0.28
N TRP A 133 -4.93 8.71 -1.18
CA TRP A 133 -3.94 7.66 -0.93
C TRP A 133 -2.56 8.22 -0.55
N GLN A 134 -2.06 9.24 -1.25
CA GLN A 134 -0.75 9.83 -0.99
C GLN A 134 -0.67 10.51 0.38
N HIS A 135 -1.74 11.18 0.80
CA HIS A 135 -1.75 11.93 2.06
C HIS A 135 -2.14 11.07 3.25
N SER A 136 -3.16 10.22 3.11
CA SER A 136 -3.61 9.32 4.17
C SER A 136 -2.70 8.10 4.31
N GLY A 137 -2.05 7.67 3.23
CA GLY A 137 -1.31 6.41 3.18
C GLY A 137 -2.19 5.16 3.30
N GLU A 138 -3.51 5.33 3.29
CA GLU A 138 -4.46 4.25 3.47
C GLU A 138 -4.73 3.53 2.15
N ILE A 139 -4.11 2.35 2.01
CA ILE A 139 -4.35 1.42 0.91
C ILE A 139 -4.13 -0.02 1.38
N THR A 140 -4.65 -0.98 0.63
CA THR A 140 -4.39 -2.40 0.87
C THR A 140 -2.90 -2.72 0.76
N THR A 141 -2.39 -3.48 1.73
CA THR A 141 -0.98 -3.93 1.73
C THR A 141 -0.75 -5.04 0.70
N SER A 142 0.50 -5.23 0.25
CA SER A 142 0.85 -6.30 -0.70
C SER A 142 0.53 -7.70 -0.17
N ARG A 143 0.70 -7.95 1.14
CA ARG A 143 0.36 -9.23 1.80
C ARG A 143 -1.14 -9.47 1.84
N MET A 144 -1.92 -8.44 2.17
CA MET A 144 -3.38 -8.53 2.15
C MET A 144 -3.88 -8.75 0.72
N ALA A 145 -3.33 -8.01 -0.24
CA ALA A 145 -3.72 -8.14 -1.64
C ALA A 145 -3.43 -9.54 -2.20
N LYS A 146 -2.23 -10.07 -1.94
CA LYS A 146 -1.88 -11.45 -2.28
C LYS A 146 -2.85 -12.44 -1.64
N HIS A 147 -3.14 -12.29 -0.36
CA HIS A 147 -4.03 -13.19 0.34
C HIS A 147 -5.45 -13.17 -0.22
N ILE A 148 -5.99 -11.99 -0.57
CA ILE A 148 -7.29 -11.90 -1.23
C ILE A 148 -7.26 -12.60 -2.59
N LEU A 149 -6.22 -12.37 -3.39
CA LEU A 149 -6.06 -13.02 -4.70
C LEU A 149 -5.96 -14.55 -4.60
N ASP A 150 -5.25 -15.08 -3.59
CA ASP A 150 -5.08 -16.53 -3.38
C ASP A 150 -6.39 -17.25 -3.00
N PHE A 151 -7.38 -16.51 -2.46
CA PHE A 151 -8.66 -17.05 -1.96
C PHE A 151 -9.89 -16.45 -2.63
N LYS A 152 -9.73 -15.66 -3.68
CA LYS A 152 -10.82 -14.91 -4.35
C LYS A 152 -11.99 -15.79 -4.83
N ASP A 153 -11.68 -17.03 -5.21
CA ASP A 153 -12.64 -18.02 -5.74
C ASP A 153 -13.18 -18.98 -4.66
N ARG A 154 -12.69 -18.87 -3.42
CA ARG A 154 -13.00 -19.77 -2.29
C ARG A 154 -12.88 -19.02 -0.95
N LYS A 155 -13.63 -17.93 -0.84
CA LYS A 155 -13.49 -16.94 0.24
C LYS A 155 -13.80 -17.55 1.61
N GLU A 156 -14.75 -18.47 1.66
CA GLU A 156 -15.15 -19.24 2.83
C GLU A 156 -14.04 -20.14 3.37
N ALA A 157 -13.10 -20.58 2.50
CA ALA A 157 -11.93 -21.35 2.89
C ALA A 157 -10.76 -20.47 3.36
N ALA A 158 -10.87 -19.15 3.27
CA ALA A 158 -9.80 -18.24 3.66
C ALA A 158 -9.59 -18.25 5.19
N PRO A 159 -8.35 -18.47 5.67
CA PRO A 159 -8.03 -18.29 7.07
C PRO A 159 -8.46 -16.91 7.56
N ARG A 160 -9.27 -16.85 8.61
CA ARG A 160 -9.72 -15.57 9.18
C ARG A 160 -8.52 -14.82 9.74
N LYS A 161 -8.15 -13.72 9.08
CA LYS A 161 -7.12 -12.79 9.53
C LYS A 161 -7.77 -11.53 10.05
N ALA A 162 -7.47 -11.18 11.29
CA ALA A 162 -7.89 -9.92 11.90
C ALA A 162 -6.67 -9.04 12.16
N MET A 163 -6.79 -7.75 11.84
CA MET A 163 -5.73 -6.76 12.04
C MET A 163 -5.53 -6.38 13.51
N ALA A 164 -6.61 -6.43 14.31
CA ALA A 164 -6.62 -6.08 15.71
C ALA A 164 -7.34 -7.15 16.55
N GLY A 165 -7.17 -7.09 17.87
CA GLY A 165 -7.85 -7.98 18.82
C GLY A 165 -7.38 -9.44 18.82
N THR A 166 -6.30 -9.77 18.10
CA THR A 166 -5.71 -11.12 18.13
C THR A 166 -4.69 -11.27 19.25
N PRO A 167 -4.37 -12.50 19.69
CA PRO A 167 -3.29 -12.74 20.65
C PRO A 167 -1.93 -12.21 20.16
N VAL A 168 -1.65 -12.30 18.86
CA VAL A 168 -0.43 -11.76 18.24
C VAL A 168 -0.43 -10.23 18.31
N HIS A 169 -1.57 -9.58 18.03
CA HIS A 169 -1.71 -8.13 18.13
C HIS A 169 -1.47 -7.65 19.57
N ALA A 170 -2.03 -8.33 20.57
CA ALA A 170 -1.80 -8.02 21.98
C ALA A 170 -0.31 -8.21 22.37
N ALA A 171 0.30 -9.33 21.99
CA ALA A 171 1.71 -9.60 22.28
C ALA A 171 2.66 -8.58 21.63
N LEU A 172 2.36 -8.10 20.42
CA LEU A 172 3.13 -7.04 19.78
C LEU A 172 3.03 -5.71 20.56
N LYS A 173 1.82 -5.35 20.98
CA LYS A 173 1.61 -4.14 21.80
C LYS A 173 2.39 -4.20 23.12
N GLU A 174 2.31 -5.32 23.82
CA GLU A 174 3.08 -5.56 25.07
C GLU A 174 4.59 -5.47 24.83
N ARG A 175 5.08 -6.10 23.76
CA ARG A 175 6.51 -6.07 23.43
C ARG A 175 6.99 -4.65 23.15
N VAL A 176 6.27 -3.86 22.36
CA VAL A 176 6.64 -2.47 22.08
C VAL A 176 6.60 -1.64 23.35
N ALA A 177 5.54 -1.77 24.16
CA ALA A 177 5.39 -1.07 25.44
C ALA A 177 6.57 -1.36 26.38
N SER A 178 7.02 -2.61 26.47
CA SER A 178 8.14 -3.02 27.34
C SER A 178 9.48 -2.34 27.05
N LEU A 179 9.65 -1.74 25.86
CA LEU A 179 10.84 -0.98 25.49
C LEU A 179 10.89 0.42 26.14
N TYR A 180 9.79 0.86 26.77
CA TYR A 180 9.64 2.20 27.31
C TYR A 180 9.15 2.17 28.76
N PRO A 181 9.89 2.73 29.75
CA PRO A 181 9.60 2.59 31.19
C PRO A 181 8.25 3.13 31.71
N ARG A 182 7.43 3.79 30.88
CA ARG A 182 6.17 4.45 31.28
C ARG A 182 5.02 4.26 30.29
N ILE A 183 5.17 3.36 29.34
CA ILE A 183 4.17 3.11 28.29
C ILE A 183 3.54 1.75 28.56
N GLY A 184 2.22 1.70 28.68
CA GLY A 184 1.48 0.45 28.73
C GLY A 184 1.10 -0.04 27.34
N ALA A 185 0.70 -1.30 27.20
CA ALA A 185 0.21 -1.81 25.92
C ALA A 185 -1.00 -1.02 25.39
N ALA A 186 -1.85 -0.47 26.28
CA ALA A 186 -2.97 0.38 25.88
C ALA A 186 -2.53 1.61 25.07
N ASP A 187 -1.34 2.16 25.37
CA ASP A 187 -0.78 3.35 24.72
C ASP A 187 -0.12 3.05 23.37
N VAL A 188 0.07 1.77 23.03
CA VAL A 188 0.65 1.35 21.75
C VAL A 188 -0.46 1.20 20.71
N LEU A 189 -0.43 2.06 19.69
CA LEU A 189 -1.33 1.99 18.54
C LEU A 189 -0.62 1.30 17.37
N LEU A 190 -1.21 0.22 16.85
CA LEU A 190 -0.70 -0.50 15.68
C LEU A 190 -1.61 -0.21 14.49
N TYR A 191 -1.02 0.17 13.37
CA TYR A 191 -1.73 0.50 12.14
C TYR A 191 -1.44 -0.53 11.04
N PRO A 192 -2.37 -0.75 10.09
CA PRO A 192 -2.22 -1.77 9.05
C PRO A 192 -1.02 -1.57 8.12
N CYS A 193 -0.58 -0.33 7.95
CA CYS A 193 0.70 -0.03 7.34
C CYS A 193 1.41 1.05 8.17
N GLY A 194 2.74 1.00 8.24
CA GLY A 194 3.56 2.05 8.86
C GLY A 194 3.49 3.40 8.12
N MET A 195 2.65 3.48 7.09
CA MET A 195 2.46 4.66 6.26
C MET A 195 1.10 5.32 6.43
N SER A 196 0.20 4.79 7.25
CA SER A 196 -1.07 5.46 7.55
C SER A 196 -0.77 6.77 8.30
N ALA A 197 -1.37 7.87 7.83
CA ALA A 197 -1.42 9.09 8.61
C ALA A 197 -2.21 8.85 9.91
N ILE A 198 -1.79 9.52 10.97
CA ILE A 198 -2.51 9.54 12.24
C ILE A 198 -3.29 10.85 12.23
N PHE A 199 -4.61 10.76 12.26
CA PHE A 199 -5.54 11.90 12.24
C PHE A 199 -6.70 11.63 13.19
#